data_AF-A0A803MDS1-F1
#
_entry.id   AF-A0A803MDS1-F1
#
_cell.length_a   1.000
_cell.length_b   1.000
_cell.length_c   1.000
_cell.angle_alpha   90.00
_cell.angle_beta   90.00
_cell.angle_gamma   90.00
#
_symmetry.space_group_name_H-M   'P 1'
#
loop_
_entity.id
_entity.type
_entity.pdbx_description
1 polymer ?
#
loop_
_entity_poly.entity_id
_entity_poly.type
_entity_poly.pdbx_seq_one_letter_code
_entity_poly.pdbx_strand_id
1 'polypeptide(L)'
;MIIRTSELADALEKLNDLERQKEGIMKCYSTASLLHCLKEAVNKADEESEALHRQFLDKEIELGAFIQKYKKLRSVYHRRALTHLAATASSVG
;
A
#
# COMPACT_ATOMS: atom_id res chain seq x y z
N MET A 1 -8.52 47.17 13.61
CA MET A 1 -8.05 45.93 14.28
C MET A 1 -6.58 45.77 13.92
N ILE A 2 -5.68 46.08 14.84
CA ILE A 2 -4.23 45.93 14.66
C ILE A 2 -3.90 44.54 15.16
N ILE A 3 -3.55 43.62 14.27
CA ILE A 3 -3.07 42.29 14.66
C ILE A 3 -1.80 42.51 15.49
N ARG A 4 -1.74 41.95 16.70
CA ARG A 4 -0.53 42.04 17.53
C ARG A 4 0.54 41.18 16.87
N THR A 5 1.76 41.69 16.79
CA THR A 5 2.88 41.00 16.13
C THR A 5 3.12 39.59 16.66
N SER A 6 2.76 39.30 17.93
CA SER A 6 2.79 37.96 18.52
C SER A 6 1.73 37.02 17.94
N GLU A 7 0.49 37.50 17.76
CA GLU A 7 -0.60 36.68 17.20
C GLU A 7 -0.31 36.29 15.74
N LEU A 8 0.35 37.18 15.00
CA LEU A 8 0.82 36.88 13.65
C LEU A 8 1.95 35.84 13.67
N ALA A 9 2.90 35.95 14.60
CA ALA A 9 3.99 34.98 14.73
C ALA A 9 3.45 33.58 15.07
N ASP A 10 2.54 33.47 16.04
CA ASP A 10 1.90 32.21 16.44
C ASP A 10 1.13 31.57 15.27
N ALA A 11 0.43 32.39 14.47
CA ALA A 11 -0.31 31.91 13.29
C ALA A 11 0.63 31.39 12.19
N LEU A 12 1.77 32.04 11.96
CA LEU A 12 2.78 31.61 10.99
C LEU A 12 3.49 30.33 11.42
N GLU A 13 3.80 30.18 12.70
CA GLU A 13 4.38 28.95 13.24
C GLU A 13 3.42 27.77 13.05
N LYS A 14 2.14 27.96 13.41
CA LYS A 14 1.10 26.95 13.20
C LYS A 14 0.91 26.60 11.72
N LEU A 15 0.97 27.59 10.82
CA LEU A 15 0.89 27.35 9.38
C LEU A 15 2.06 26.48 8.90
N ASN A 16 3.29 26.81 9.29
CA ASN A 16 4.49 26.04 8.93
C ASN A 16 4.41 24.58 9.43
N ASP A 17 3.92 24.36 10.64
CA ASP A 17 3.74 23.01 11.17
C ASP A 17 2.69 22.22 10.39
N LEU A 18 1.59 22.85 10.00
CA LEU A 18 0.57 22.23 9.15
C LEU A 18 1.12 21.90 7.75
N GLU A 19 1.95 22.76 7.16
CA GLU A 19 2.60 22.50 5.88
C GLU A 19 3.57 21.32 5.95
N ARG A 20 4.37 21.23 7.02
CA ARG A 20 5.25 20.07 7.27
C ARG A 20 4.47 18.77 7.44
N GLN A 21 3.37 18.79 8.19
CA GLN A 21 2.49 17.63 8.35
C GLN A 21 1.88 17.21 7.01
N LYS A 22 1.37 18.17 6.23
CA LYS A 22 0.84 17.94 4.88
C LYS A 22 1.90 17.30 3.99
N GLU A 23 3.13 17.82 3.98
CA GLU A 23 4.19 17.26 3.15
C GLU A 23 4.58 15.84 3.57
N GLY A 24 4.64 15.57 4.88
CA GLY A 24 4.86 14.22 5.41
C GLY A 24 3.79 13.23 4.95
N ILE A 25 2.51 13.63 5.04
CA ILE A 25 1.38 12.83 4.55
C ILE A 25 1.50 12.62 3.04
N MET A 26 1.72 13.69 2.26
CA MET A 26 1.81 13.59 0.80
C MET A 26 2.96 12.69 0.33
N LYS A 27 4.08 12.63 1.06
CA LYS A 27 5.17 11.68 0.77
C LYS A 27 4.69 10.23 0.88
N CYS A 28 3.90 9.88 1.89
CA CYS A 28 3.34 8.54 2.06
C CYS A 28 2.29 8.18 0.98
N TYR A 29 1.55 9.16 0.50
CA TYR A 29 0.49 8.99 -0.51
C TYR A 29 0.93 9.36 -1.93
N SER A 30 2.23 9.50 -2.17
CA SER A 30 2.73 9.73 -3.52
C SER A 30 2.39 8.53 -4.42
N THR A 31 2.12 8.77 -5.70
CA THR A 31 1.82 7.69 -6.66
C THR A 31 2.92 6.63 -6.67
N ALA A 32 4.18 7.04 -6.55
CA ALA A 32 5.32 6.13 -6.47
C ALA A 32 5.29 5.25 -5.20
N SER A 33 5.01 5.86 -4.04
CA SER A 33 4.87 5.13 -2.77
C SER A 33 3.70 4.15 -2.81
N LEU A 34 2.55 4.56 -3.33
CA LEU A 34 1.38 3.69 -3.46
C LEU A 34 1.62 2.54 -4.45
N LEU A 35 2.29 2.80 -5.58
CA LEU A 35 2.70 1.76 -6.54
C LEU A 35 3.66 0.77 -5.89
N HIS A 36 4.64 1.26 -5.12
CA HIS A 36 5.57 0.41 -4.39
C HIS A 36 4.84 -0.49 -3.39
N CYS A 37 3.99 0.08 -2.54
CA CYS A 37 3.18 -0.71 -1.59
C CYS A 37 2.29 -1.73 -2.30
N LEU A 38 1.72 -1.38 -3.45
CA LEU A 38 0.91 -2.31 -4.24
C LEU A 38 1.77 -3.45 -4.80
N LYS A 39 2.98 -3.18 -5.28
CA LYS A 39 3.94 -4.20 -5.73
C LYS A 39 4.33 -5.15 -4.59
N GLU A 40 4.66 -4.63 -3.42
CA GLU A 40 4.93 -5.45 -2.23
C GLU A 40 3.73 -6.33 -1.86
N ALA A 41 2.52 -5.79 -1.94
CA ALA A 41 1.30 -6.53 -1.68
C ALA A 41 0.98 -7.62 -2.74
N VAL A 42 1.49 -7.48 -3.97
CA VAL A 42 1.47 -8.53 -5.01
C VAL A 42 2.46 -9.64 -4.62
N ASN A 43 3.71 -9.28 -4.36
CA ASN A 43 4.76 -10.23 -3.99
C ASN A 43 4.38 -11.06 -2.76
N LYS A 44 3.86 -10.40 -1.71
CA LYS A 44 3.40 -11.07 -0.50
C LYS A 44 2.32 -12.11 -0.76
N ALA A 45 1.36 -11.82 -1.64
CA ALA A 45 0.31 -12.78 -1.98
C ALA A 45 0.85 -14.00 -2.75
N ASP A 46 1.90 -13.81 -3.53
CA ASP A 46 2.61 -14.89 -4.24
C ASP A 46 3.40 -15.76 -3.26
N GLU A 47 4.18 -15.14 -2.37
CA GLU A 47 4.93 -15.81 -1.30
C GLU A 47 4.01 -16.61 -0.36
N GLU A 48 2.87 -16.05 0.04
CA GLU A 48 1.86 -16.75 0.84
C GLU A 48 1.24 -17.93 0.08
N SER A 49 1.05 -17.80 -1.24
CA SER A 49 0.58 -18.90 -2.09
C SER A 49 1.60 -20.04 -2.11
N GLU A 50 2.87 -19.73 -2.28
CA GLU A 50 3.96 -20.71 -2.30
C GLU A 50 4.18 -21.37 -0.94
N ALA A 51 4.06 -20.61 0.15
CA ALA A 51 4.09 -21.17 1.51
C ALA A 51 2.94 -22.17 1.72
N LEU A 52 1.73 -21.82 1.29
CA LEU A 52 0.57 -22.71 1.37
C LEU A 52 0.72 -23.95 0.47
N HIS A 53 1.38 -23.82 -0.68
CA HIS A 53 1.70 -24.93 -1.56
C HIS A 53 2.67 -25.92 -0.89
N ARG A 54 3.73 -25.41 -0.25
CA ARG A 54 4.67 -26.23 0.53
C ARG A 54 3.98 -26.98 1.67
N GLN A 55 3.13 -26.30 2.46
CA GLN A 55 2.34 -26.95 3.51
C GLN A 55 1.51 -28.13 2.98
N PHE A 56 0.97 -28.00 1.76
CA PHE A 56 0.21 -29.09 1.14
C PHE A 56 1.10 -30.27 0.74
N LEU A 57 2.28 -30.01 0.17
CA LEU A 57 3.26 -31.05 -0.17
C LEU A 57 3.78 -31.78 1.07
N ASP A 58 3.98 -31.03 2.16
CA ASP A 58 4.40 -31.54 3.46
C ASP A 58 3.27 -32.25 4.23
N LYS A 59 2.07 -32.32 3.63
CA LYS A 59 0.85 -32.95 4.21
C LYS A 59 0.39 -32.29 5.52
N GLU A 60 0.73 -31.02 5.74
CA GLU A 60 0.30 -30.23 6.89
C GLU A 60 -1.12 -29.66 6.72
N ILE A 61 -1.67 -29.72 5.50
CA ILE A 61 -3.01 -29.24 5.17
C ILE A 61 -3.75 -30.21 4.25
N GLU A 62 -5.02 -30.43 4.53
CA GLU A 62 -5.92 -31.24 3.71
C GLU A 62 -6.23 -30.58 2.36
N LEU A 63 -6.42 -31.40 1.33
CA LEU A 63 -6.66 -30.97 -0.06
C LEU A 63 -7.79 -29.94 -0.18
N GLY A 64 -8.92 -30.17 0.52
CA GLY A 64 -10.06 -29.26 0.48
C GLY A 64 -9.74 -27.86 1.01
N ALA A 65 -9.00 -27.79 2.13
CA ALA A 65 -8.58 -26.53 2.72
C ALA A 65 -7.50 -25.83 1.88
N PHE A 66 -6.57 -26.61 1.29
CA PHE A 66 -5.59 -26.10 0.34
C PHE A 66 -6.27 -25.43 -0.86
N ILE A 67 -7.18 -26.12 -1.56
CA ILE A 67 -7.85 -25.59 -2.75
C ILE A 67 -8.57 -24.28 -2.44
N GLN A 68 -9.33 -24.24 -1.34
CA GLN A 68 -10.07 -23.04 -0.95
C GLN A 68 -9.15 -21.85 -0.64
N LYS A 69 -8.13 -22.06 0.20
CA LYS A 69 -7.21 -20.99 0.60
C LYS A 69 -6.33 -20.53 -0.56
N TYR A 70 -5.81 -21.46 -1.35
CA TYR A 70 -4.93 -21.17 -2.49
C TYR A 70 -5.67 -20.39 -3.57
N LYS A 71 -6.89 -20.80 -3.92
CA LYS A 71 -7.74 -20.05 -4.87
C LYS A 71 -7.99 -18.61 -4.42
N LYS A 72 -8.23 -18.40 -3.13
CA LYS A 72 -8.41 -17.06 -2.54
C LYS A 72 -7.14 -16.21 -2.69
N LEU A 73 -5.98 -16.75 -2.32
CA LEU A 73 -4.70 -16.05 -2.45
C LEU A 73 -4.39 -15.70 -3.91
N ARG A 74 -4.54 -16.65 -4.84
CA ARG A 74 -4.33 -16.41 -6.28
C ARG A 74 -5.29 -15.35 -6.84
N SER A 75 -6.55 -15.33 -6.41
CA SER A 75 -7.50 -14.30 -6.84
C SER A 75 -7.06 -12.90 -6.39
N VAL A 76 -6.55 -12.77 -5.16
CA VAL A 76 -6.00 -11.52 -4.64
C VAL A 76 -4.75 -11.10 -5.40
N TYR A 77 -3.82 -12.03 -5.62
CA TYR A 77 -2.60 -11.81 -6.41
C TYR A 77 -2.95 -11.26 -7.79
N HIS A 78 -3.80 -11.96 -8.56
CA HIS A 78 -4.13 -11.57 -9.93
C HIS A 78 -4.84 -10.22 -9.98
N ARG A 79 -5.78 -9.95 -9.06
CA ARG A 79 -6.44 -8.64 -8.98
C ARG A 79 -5.43 -7.52 -8.74
N ARG A 80 -4.54 -7.68 -7.77
CA ARG A 80 -3.52 -6.67 -7.44
C ARG A 80 -2.50 -6.50 -8.57
N ALA A 81 -2.07 -7.59 -9.21
CA ALA A 81 -1.12 -7.55 -10.32
C ALA A 81 -1.70 -6.78 -11.52
N LEU A 82 -2.97 -7.02 -11.85
CA LEU A 82 -3.68 -6.28 -12.89
C LEU A 82 -3.84 -4.79 -12.53
N THR A 83 -4.20 -4.47 -11.28
CA THR A 83 -4.26 -3.08 -10.81
C THR A 83 -2.90 -2.40 -10.89
N HIS A 84 -1.83 -3.07 -10.49
CA HIS A 84 -0.47 -2.53 -10.56
C HIS A 84 -0.08 -2.26 -12.02
N LEU A 85 -0.31 -3.22 -12.92
CA LEU A 85 -0.03 -3.06 -14.34
C LEU A 85 -0.77 -1.86 -14.94
N ALA A 86 -2.07 -1.72 -14.64
CA ALA A 86 -2.87 -0.58 -15.11
C ALA A 86 -2.35 0.75 -14.55
N ALA A 87 -2.06 0.81 -13.25
CA ALA A 87 -1.56 2.03 -12.61
C ALA A 87 -0.16 2.42 -13.12
N THR A 88 0.74 1.47 -13.35
CA THR A 88 2.04 1.73 -13.97
C THR A 88 1.87 2.29 -15.39
N ALA A 89 0.99 1.69 -16.20
CA ALA A 89 0.72 2.16 -17.56
C ALA A 89 0.15 3.60 -17.57
N SER A 90 -0.74 3.94 -16.64
CA SER A 90 -1.29 5.29 -16.52
C SER A 90 -0.30 6.33 -15.98
N SER A 91 0.71 5.92 -15.21
CA SER A 91 1.74 6.83 -14.68
C SER A 91 2.85 7.18 -15.68
N VAL A 92 2.95 6.42 -16.77
CA VAL A 92 3.91 6.65 -17.86
C VAL A 92 3.29 7.49 -18.99
N GLY A 93 1.98 7.76 -18.93
CA GLY A 93 1.22 8.56 -19.90
C GLY A 93 1.12 10.03 -19.53
#